data_AF-A0A527D3P3-F1
#
_entry.id   AF-A0A527D3P3-F1
#
_cell.length_a   1.000
_cell.length_b   1.000
_cell.length_c   1.000
_cell.angle_alpha   90.00
_cell.angle_beta   90.00
_cell.angle_gamma   90.00
#
_symmetry.space_group_name_H-M   'P 1'
#
loop_
_entity.id
_entity.type
_entity.pdbx_description
1 polymer ?
#
loop_
_entity_poly.entity_id
_entity_poly.type
_entity_poly.pdbx_seq_one_letter_code
_entity_poly.pdbx_strand_id
1 'polypeptide(L)'
;MPPPIMRFAQRHDFRAKTLGKFCLGFMGTGKFMTRSNHAASTLWSHSLVSWSQFASKYYSERTDDGAADEDCAAKPEYASIKECVERQANAAREAKKGEYDLAAQQEMAYWTPWAFLGSVVTAFIALIGVAYVHETLLETRRIGQAQVKAYLTVTGGSYEIWGNDLRIEIFIRNVGASPAKSVHSKTIATISLQDDSRIDITTRWCSDIPSQGDGIVMGTLNAPNDQGSKRFFEYVGRRLGFGIEGVVVWNDVFDMRNEQPFRLTSDYERTEEGIDIGALRPRVIGDEVAI
;
A
#
# COMPACT_ATOMS: atom_id res chain seq x y z
N MET A 1 -11.46 -10.26 48.15
CA MET A 1 -11.66 -9.33 47.01
C MET A 1 -11.10 -9.98 45.76
N PRO A 2 -11.92 -10.38 44.78
CA PRO A 2 -11.41 -10.89 43.51
C PRO A 2 -11.08 -9.72 42.54
N PRO A 3 -10.14 -9.90 41.60
CA PRO A 3 -9.78 -8.86 40.64
C PRO A 3 -10.84 -8.72 39.53
N PRO A 4 -10.90 -7.55 38.86
CA PRO A 4 -11.93 -7.28 37.86
C PRO A 4 -11.62 -8.01 36.55
N ILE A 5 -12.65 -8.67 36.02
CA ILE A 5 -12.65 -9.27 34.68
C ILE A 5 -12.84 -8.15 33.67
N MET A 6 -11.80 -7.79 32.92
CA MET A 6 -11.93 -6.94 31.72
C MET A 6 -12.54 -7.77 30.59
N ARG A 7 -13.80 -7.48 30.24
CA ARG A 7 -14.42 -7.94 28.99
C ARG A 7 -14.06 -6.97 27.87
N PHE A 8 -13.12 -7.35 27.01
CA PHE A 8 -12.96 -6.72 25.70
C PHE A 8 -14.10 -7.19 24.79
N ALA A 9 -15.12 -6.36 24.62
CA ALA A 9 -16.14 -6.54 23.60
C ALA A 9 -15.58 -6.07 22.25
N GLN A 10 -15.00 -6.98 21.49
CA GLN A 10 -14.56 -6.73 20.12
C GLN A 10 -15.80 -6.79 19.20
N ARG A 11 -16.43 -5.64 18.96
CA ARG A 11 -17.44 -5.49 17.88
C ARG A 11 -16.72 -5.49 16.55
N HIS A 12 -16.73 -6.63 15.86
CA HIS A 12 -16.44 -6.69 14.45
C HIS A 12 -17.68 -6.25 13.67
N ASP A 13 -17.76 -4.95 13.36
CA ASP A 13 -18.68 -4.46 12.32
C ASP A 13 -18.13 -4.86 10.95
N PHE A 14 -18.52 -6.05 10.48
CA PHE A 14 -18.29 -6.51 9.12
C PHE A 14 -19.25 -5.76 8.18
N ARG A 15 -18.94 -4.50 7.86
CA ARG A 15 -19.61 -3.76 6.79
C ARG A 15 -19.19 -4.35 5.45
N ALA A 16 -20.02 -5.23 4.91
CA ALA A 16 -19.96 -5.66 3.52
C ALA A 16 -20.12 -4.43 2.61
N LYS A 17 -19.00 -3.87 2.14
CA LYS A 17 -18.99 -2.90 1.06
C LYS A 17 -19.25 -3.65 -0.26
N THR A 18 -20.43 -3.37 -0.80
CA THR A 18 -20.81 -3.43 -2.20
C THR A 18 -19.63 -3.56 -3.17
N LEU A 19 -19.60 -4.70 -3.87
CA LEU A 19 -18.79 -4.99 -5.05
C LEU A 19 -18.94 -3.87 -6.09
N GLY A 20 -18.02 -2.92 -6.06
CA GLY A 20 -17.82 -1.94 -7.12
C GLY A 20 -17.20 -2.62 -8.33
N LYS A 21 -17.94 -2.58 -9.43
CA LYS A 21 -17.54 -2.84 -10.83
C LYS A 21 -16.03 -2.95 -11.05
N PHE A 22 -15.60 -4.19 -11.30
CA PHE A 22 -14.32 -4.53 -11.90
C PHE A 22 -14.29 -3.98 -13.35
N CYS A 23 -13.71 -2.79 -13.54
CA CYS A 23 -13.32 -2.33 -14.86
C CYS A 23 -12.07 -3.11 -15.28
N LEU A 24 -12.27 -4.08 -16.17
CA LEU A 24 -11.22 -4.68 -17.00
C LEU A 24 -10.58 -3.57 -17.85
N GLY A 25 -9.55 -2.95 -17.30
CA GLY A 25 -8.64 -2.03 -17.98
C GLY A 25 -7.65 -2.81 -18.84
N PHE A 26 -7.94 -2.82 -20.13
CA PHE A 26 -7.17 -3.42 -21.20
C PHE A 26 -5.80 -2.73 -21.37
N MET A 27 -4.74 -3.55 -21.45
CA MET A 27 -3.50 -3.41 -22.22
C MET A 27 -2.75 -2.06 -22.21
N GLY A 28 -1.77 -1.94 -21.31
CA GLY A 28 -0.59 -1.10 -21.50
C GLY A 28 0.55 -1.91 -22.13
N THR A 29 0.89 -1.56 -23.37
CA THR A 29 1.90 -2.20 -24.22
C THR A 29 3.33 -1.88 -23.75
N GLY A 30 3.84 -2.65 -22.80
CA GLY A 30 5.26 -2.73 -22.51
C GLY A 30 5.97 -3.55 -23.58
N LYS A 31 6.57 -2.88 -24.57
CA LYS A 31 7.55 -3.45 -25.51
C LYS A 31 8.72 -4.03 -24.72
N PHE A 32 8.67 -5.31 -24.38
CA PHE A 32 9.85 -6.09 -24.04
C PHE A 32 10.13 -7.10 -25.15
N MET A 33 11.36 -7.02 -25.62
CA MET A 33 11.87 -7.61 -26.83
C MET A 33 12.17 -9.10 -26.56
N THR A 34 11.21 -9.99 -26.76
CA THR A 34 11.47 -11.44 -26.84
C THR A 34 11.13 -11.92 -28.24
N ARG A 35 12.15 -11.85 -29.09
CA ARG A 35 12.17 -12.43 -30.44
C ARG A 35 12.11 -13.96 -30.32
N SER A 36 11.11 -14.53 -30.99
CA SER A 36 11.08 -15.87 -31.60
C SER A 36 11.54 -17.07 -30.76
N ASN A 37 10.60 -17.86 -30.24
CA ASN A 37 10.77 -19.31 -30.02
C ASN A 37 9.44 -20.10 -30.00
N HIS A 38 8.37 -19.61 -30.66
CA HIS A 38 7.07 -20.30 -30.70
C HIS A 38 6.91 -21.34 -31.81
N ALA A 39 7.94 -21.59 -32.63
CA ALA A 39 7.88 -22.60 -33.70
C ALA A 39 8.51 -23.96 -33.32
N ALA A 40 9.13 -24.08 -32.14
CA ALA A 40 9.90 -25.28 -31.77
C ALA A 40 9.18 -26.23 -30.79
N SER A 41 8.11 -25.81 -30.10
CA SER A 41 7.49 -26.63 -29.06
C SER A 41 6.32 -27.52 -29.53
N THR A 42 5.79 -27.32 -30.74
CA THR A 42 4.70 -28.16 -31.30
C THR A 42 5.18 -29.30 -32.20
N LEU A 43 6.47 -29.33 -32.56
CA LEU A 43 7.05 -30.41 -33.38
C LEU A 43 7.59 -31.60 -32.55
N TRP A 44 7.79 -31.44 -31.24
CA TRP A 44 8.29 -32.52 -30.38
C TRP A 44 7.18 -33.45 -29.86
N SER A 45 5.94 -32.97 -29.69
CA SER A 45 4.84 -33.77 -29.14
C SER A 45 4.28 -34.83 -30.10
N HIS A 46 4.42 -34.68 -31.41
CA HIS A 46 3.95 -35.66 -32.38
C HIS A 46 4.93 -36.84 -32.63
N SER A 47 6.22 -36.69 -32.28
CA SER A 47 7.22 -37.75 -32.51
C SER A 47 7.26 -38.82 -31.43
N LEU A 48 6.91 -38.49 -30.18
CA LEU A 48 6.98 -39.43 -29.07
C LEU A 48 5.83 -40.45 -29.07
N VAL A 49 4.66 -40.08 -29.58
CA VAL A 49 3.49 -40.98 -29.63
C VAL A 49 3.62 -42.06 -30.70
N SER A 50 4.37 -41.80 -31.79
CA SER A 50 4.55 -42.81 -32.85
C SER A 50 5.57 -43.89 -32.50
N TRP A 51 6.60 -43.57 -31.70
CA TRP A 51 7.64 -44.53 -31.32
C TRP A 51 7.13 -45.59 -30.33
N SER A 52 6.24 -45.24 -29.41
CA SER A 52 5.67 -46.23 -28.46
C SER A 52 4.75 -47.25 -29.15
N GLN A 53 3.96 -46.81 -30.14
CA GLN A 53 3.13 -47.71 -30.94
C GLN A 53 3.95 -48.63 -31.84
N PHE A 54 5.06 -48.13 -32.40
CA PHE A 54 5.94 -48.95 -33.24
C PHE A 54 6.70 -50.00 -32.41
N ALA A 55 7.18 -49.62 -31.22
CA ALA A 55 7.85 -50.55 -30.32
C ALA A 55 6.90 -51.67 -29.85
N SER A 56 5.66 -51.35 -29.45
CA SER A 56 4.73 -52.39 -28.96
C SER A 56 4.42 -53.42 -30.04
N LYS A 57 4.23 -52.98 -31.30
CA LYS A 57 3.97 -53.87 -32.44
C LYS A 57 5.17 -54.75 -32.77
N TYR A 58 6.38 -54.21 -32.68
CA TYR A 58 7.62 -54.96 -32.92
C TYR A 58 7.86 -56.07 -31.88
N TYR A 59 7.49 -55.85 -30.61
CA TYR A 59 7.62 -56.87 -29.57
C TYR A 59 6.53 -57.95 -29.64
N SER A 60 5.28 -57.60 -29.99
CA SER A 60 4.19 -58.59 -30.09
C SER A 60 4.36 -59.56 -31.27
N GLU A 61 4.94 -59.09 -32.37
CA GLU A 61 5.15 -59.92 -33.57
C GLU A 61 6.28 -60.95 -33.35
N ARG A 62 7.26 -60.64 -32.49
CA ARG A 62 8.37 -61.54 -32.17
C ARG A 62 8.03 -62.62 -31.14
N THR A 63 6.96 -62.45 -30.37
CA THR A 63 6.46 -63.48 -29.42
C THR A 63 5.65 -64.58 -30.10
N ASP A 64 5.08 -64.32 -31.27
CA ASP A 64 4.32 -65.32 -32.05
C ASP A 64 5.21 -66.20 -32.96
N ASP A 65 6.41 -65.72 -33.33
CA ASP A 65 7.32 -66.42 -34.26
C ASP A 65 8.16 -67.56 -33.62
N GLY A 66 7.95 -67.90 -32.35
CA GLY A 66 8.61 -69.02 -31.67
C GLY A 66 7.63 -70.17 -31.42
N ALA A 67 7.40 -71.13 -32.33
CA ALA A 67 8.36 -72.18 -32.72
C ALA A 67 9.02 -72.94 -31.53
N ALA A 68 8.59 -72.72 -30.28
CA ALA A 68 9.12 -73.39 -29.10
C ALA A 68 8.46 -74.75 -28.81
N ASP A 69 7.29 -75.04 -29.40
CA ASP A 69 6.56 -76.27 -29.09
C ASP A 69 6.93 -77.46 -30.00
N GLU A 70 7.37 -77.23 -31.25
CA GLU A 70 7.67 -78.36 -32.14
C GLU A 70 9.04 -78.99 -31.86
N ASP A 71 10.04 -78.22 -31.42
CA ASP A 71 11.41 -78.73 -31.21
C ASP A 71 11.64 -79.36 -29.82
N CYS A 72 10.76 -79.10 -28.85
CA CYS A 72 10.84 -79.70 -27.52
C CYS A 72 10.29 -81.12 -27.44
N ALA A 73 9.35 -81.49 -28.33
CA ALA A 73 8.79 -82.85 -28.37
C ALA A 73 9.71 -83.86 -29.09
N ALA A 74 10.64 -83.39 -29.93
CA ALA A 74 11.43 -84.24 -30.82
C ALA A 74 12.75 -84.78 -30.22
N LYS A 75 13.17 -84.33 -29.02
CA LYS A 75 14.47 -84.70 -28.43
C LYS A 75 14.29 -85.70 -27.27
N PRO A 76 14.75 -86.96 -27.38
CA PRO A 76 14.54 -88.00 -26.37
C PRO A 76 15.50 -87.90 -25.17
N GLU A 77 16.37 -86.90 -25.11
CA GLU A 77 17.41 -86.78 -24.08
C GLU A 77 16.89 -85.99 -22.86
N TYR A 78 16.89 -86.61 -21.68
CA TYR A 78 16.33 -86.04 -20.43
C TYR A 78 16.88 -84.65 -20.08
N ALA A 79 18.14 -84.36 -20.42
CA ALA A 79 18.75 -83.05 -20.20
C ALA A 79 18.05 -81.92 -21.00
N SER A 80 17.59 -82.23 -22.22
CA SER A 80 16.93 -81.26 -23.11
C SER A 80 15.50 -80.91 -22.66
N ILE A 81 14.83 -81.83 -21.96
CA ILE A 81 13.49 -81.61 -21.39
C ILE A 81 13.55 -80.57 -20.27
N LYS A 82 14.56 -80.63 -19.40
CA LYS A 82 14.71 -79.69 -18.29
C LYS A 82 14.94 -78.26 -18.78
N GLU A 83 15.78 -78.09 -19.79
CA GLU A 83 16.06 -76.77 -20.38
C GLU A 83 14.81 -76.19 -21.07
N CYS A 84 14.01 -77.04 -21.73
CA CYS A 84 12.75 -76.60 -22.33
C CYS A 84 11.74 -76.12 -21.27
N VAL A 85 11.54 -76.88 -20.19
CA VAL A 85 10.64 -76.49 -19.08
C VAL A 85 11.10 -75.18 -18.43
N GLU A 86 12.41 -74.99 -18.24
CA GLU A 86 12.96 -73.76 -17.67
C GLU A 86 12.76 -72.56 -18.60
N ARG A 87 12.92 -72.73 -19.92
CA ARG A 87 12.61 -71.67 -20.90
C ARG A 87 11.12 -71.34 -20.94
N GLN A 88 10.23 -72.33 -20.94
CA GLN A 88 8.78 -72.08 -20.89
C GLN A 88 8.38 -71.38 -19.58
N ALA A 89 8.94 -71.80 -18.44
CA ALA A 89 8.70 -71.17 -17.15
C ALA A 89 9.20 -69.72 -17.12
N ASN A 90 10.38 -69.44 -17.67
CA ASN A 90 10.92 -68.09 -17.76
C ASN A 90 10.13 -67.21 -18.74
N ALA A 91 9.75 -67.74 -19.92
CA ALA A 91 8.91 -67.03 -20.88
C ALA A 91 7.52 -66.68 -20.29
N ALA A 92 6.90 -67.62 -19.57
CA ALA A 92 5.64 -67.36 -18.86
C ALA A 92 5.80 -66.31 -17.74
N ARG A 93 6.96 -66.28 -17.06
CA ARG A 93 7.28 -65.28 -16.04
C ARG A 93 7.53 -63.90 -16.65
N GLU A 94 8.18 -63.85 -17.81
CA GLU A 94 8.42 -62.62 -18.58
C GLU A 94 7.12 -62.05 -19.14
N ALA A 95 6.22 -62.89 -19.67
CA ALA A 95 4.88 -62.48 -20.11
C ALA A 95 4.07 -61.86 -18.95
N LYS A 96 4.05 -62.51 -17.78
CA LYS A 96 3.43 -61.94 -16.56
C LYS A 96 4.06 -60.61 -16.15
N LYS A 97 5.38 -60.48 -16.25
CA LYS A 97 6.08 -59.24 -15.89
C LYS A 97 5.68 -58.08 -16.80
N GLY A 98 5.43 -58.35 -18.09
CA GLY A 98 4.90 -57.37 -19.04
C GLY A 98 3.49 -56.88 -18.67
N GLU A 99 2.60 -57.79 -18.27
CA GLU A 99 1.25 -57.42 -17.81
C GLU A 99 1.27 -56.54 -16.55
N TYR A 100 2.13 -56.88 -15.58
CA TYR A 100 2.30 -56.07 -14.37
C TYR A 100 2.84 -54.67 -14.66
N ASP A 101 3.77 -54.53 -15.60
CA ASP A 101 4.33 -53.23 -15.99
C ASP A 101 3.26 -52.37 -16.69
N LEU A 102 2.46 -52.97 -17.57
CA LEU A 102 1.39 -52.27 -18.29
C LEU A 102 0.28 -51.80 -17.33
N ALA A 103 -0.07 -52.63 -16.34
CA ALA A 103 -1.00 -52.26 -15.27
C ALA A 103 -0.45 -51.10 -14.41
N ALA A 104 0.83 -51.14 -14.05
CA ALA A 104 1.46 -50.05 -13.29
C ALA A 104 1.49 -48.73 -14.07
N GLN A 105 1.75 -48.78 -15.38
CA GLN A 105 1.70 -47.59 -16.24
C GLN A 105 0.29 -46.99 -16.34
N GLN A 106 -0.74 -47.84 -16.46
CA GLN A 106 -2.14 -47.40 -16.47
C GLN A 106 -2.56 -46.76 -15.13
N GLU A 107 -2.12 -47.34 -14.02
CA GLU A 107 -2.39 -46.79 -12.69
C GLU A 107 -1.73 -45.42 -12.51
N MET A 108 -0.48 -45.25 -12.95
CA MET A 108 0.20 -43.95 -12.93
C MET A 108 -0.51 -42.91 -13.81
N ALA A 109 -0.99 -43.32 -14.98
CA ALA A 109 -1.76 -42.44 -15.86
C ALA A 109 -3.09 -41.99 -15.22
N TYR A 110 -3.73 -42.86 -14.44
CA TYR A 110 -4.98 -42.52 -13.72
C TYR A 110 -4.76 -41.49 -12.59
N TRP A 111 -3.62 -41.56 -11.89
CA TRP A 111 -3.30 -40.62 -10.79
C TRP A 111 -2.73 -39.28 -11.25
N THR A 112 -2.10 -39.24 -12.43
CA THR A 112 -1.44 -38.04 -12.97
C THR A 112 -2.37 -36.79 -13.04
N PRO A 113 -3.64 -36.89 -13.50
CA PRO A 113 -4.57 -35.76 -13.51
C PRO A 113 -4.83 -35.16 -12.12
N TRP A 114 -4.92 -35.99 -11.08
CA TRP A 114 -5.13 -35.54 -9.71
C TRP A 114 -3.91 -34.83 -9.14
N ALA A 115 -2.71 -35.34 -9.41
CA ALA A 115 -1.47 -34.67 -9.03
C ALA A 115 -1.34 -33.30 -9.71
N PHE A 116 -1.67 -33.23 -11.01
CA PHE A 116 -1.71 -31.97 -11.74
C PHE A 116 -2.71 -31.00 -11.12
N LEU A 117 -3.94 -31.43 -10.85
CA LEU A 117 -4.96 -30.60 -10.21
C LEU A 117 -4.49 -30.09 -8.84
N GLY A 118 -3.84 -30.94 -8.03
CA GLY A 118 -3.23 -30.55 -6.77
C GLY A 118 -2.21 -29.43 -6.92
N SER A 119 -1.30 -29.55 -7.90
CA SER A 119 -0.30 -28.51 -8.18
C SER A 119 -0.92 -27.17 -8.60
N VAL A 120 -1.99 -27.21 -9.39
CA VAL A 120 -2.72 -26.01 -9.81
C VAL A 120 -3.38 -25.34 -8.61
N VAL A 121 -4.03 -26.09 -7.72
CA VAL A 121 -4.64 -25.56 -6.50
C VAL A 121 -3.58 -24.93 -5.59
N THR A 122 -2.44 -25.58 -5.38
CA THR A 122 -1.34 -25.01 -4.59
C THR A 122 -0.81 -23.71 -5.20
N ALA A 123 -0.67 -23.64 -6.53
CA ALA A 123 -0.26 -22.42 -7.21
C ALA A 123 -1.27 -21.27 -7.03
N PHE A 124 -2.58 -21.55 -7.10
CA PHE A 124 -3.61 -20.56 -6.83
C PHE A 124 -3.59 -20.04 -5.39
N ILE A 125 -3.43 -20.93 -4.41
CA ILE A 125 -3.32 -20.53 -2.99
C ILE A 125 -2.11 -19.62 -2.78
N ALA A 126 -0.97 -19.96 -3.40
CA ALA A 126 0.24 -19.14 -3.33
C ALA A 126 0.02 -17.74 -3.94
N LEU A 127 -0.65 -17.64 -5.09
CA LEU A 127 -0.99 -16.36 -5.72
C LEU A 127 -1.90 -15.50 -4.84
N ILE A 128 -2.90 -16.10 -4.20
CA ILE A 128 -3.77 -15.40 -3.25
C ILE A 128 -2.96 -14.88 -2.06
N GLY A 129 -2.05 -15.70 -1.53
CA GLY A 129 -1.15 -15.29 -0.45
C GLY A 129 -0.30 -14.08 -0.82
N VAL A 130 0.29 -14.08 -2.01
CA VAL A 130 1.10 -12.94 -2.51
C VAL A 130 0.24 -11.69 -2.67
N ALA A 131 -0.97 -11.80 -3.24
CA ALA A 131 -1.88 -10.68 -3.39
C ALA A 131 -2.26 -10.06 -2.04
N TYR A 132 -2.55 -10.89 -1.03
CA TYR A 132 -2.87 -10.44 0.32
C TYR A 132 -1.71 -9.71 1.02
N VAL A 133 -0.48 -10.24 0.90
CA VAL A 133 0.72 -9.58 1.43
C VAL A 133 0.93 -8.22 0.74
N HIS A 134 0.71 -8.14 -0.57
CA HIS A 134 0.85 -6.91 -1.32
C HIS A 134 -0.13 -5.82 -0.83
N GLU A 135 -1.41 -6.14 -0.65
CA GLU A 135 -2.40 -5.20 -0.09
C GLU A 135 -2.04 -4.75 1.33
N THR A 136 -1.57 -5.69 2.16
CA THR A 136 -1.15 -5.39 3.54
C THR A 136 0.04 -4.42 3.58
N LEU A 137 1.02 -4.58 2.68
CA LEU A 137 2.15 -3.67 2.56
C LEU A 137 1.74 -2.27 2.11
N LEU A 138 0.77 -2.16 1.19
CA LEU A 138 0.23 -0.87 0.76
C LEU A 138 -0.48 -0.15 1.91
N GLU A 139 -1.30 -0.84 2.70
CA GLU A 139 -1.98 -0.22 3.84
C GLU A 139 -0.98 0.14 4.95
N THR A 140 0.00 -0.73 5.22
CA THR A 140 1.08 -0.44 6.19
C THR A 140 1.89 0.78 5.77
N ARG A 141 2.18 0.92 4.47
CA ARG A 141 2.83 2.12 3.93
C ARG A 141 1.98 3.36 4.13
N ARG A 142 0.66 3.29 3.88
CA ARG A 142 -0.27 4.41 4.08
C ARG A 142 -0.31 4.85 5.54
N ILE A 143 -0.41 3.89 6.47
CA ILE A 143 -0.41 4.14 7.91
C ILE A 143 0.94 4.70 8.37
N GLY A 144 2.05 4.09 7.95
CA GLY A 144 3.39 4.56 8.28
C GLY A 144 3.65 5.97 7.76
N GLN A 145 3.22 6.29 6.54
CA GLN A 145 3.30 7.64 6.00
C GLN A 145 2.48 8.62 6.84
N ALA A 146 1.27 8.27 7.25
CA ALA A 146 0.43 9.12 8.11
C ALA A 146 1.09 9.39 9.48
N GLN A 147 1.70 8.39 10.11
CA GLN A 147 2.40 8.55 11.39
C GLN A 147 3.64 9.45 11.29
N VAL A 148 4.28 9.49 10.13
CA VAL A 148 5.49 10.30 9.88
C VAL A 148 5.15 11.69 9.36
N LYS A 149 3.88 12.08 9.20
CA LYS A 149 3.54 13.43 8.70
C LYS A 149 3.93 14.53 9.69
N ALA A 150 4.25 15.69 9.13
CA ALA A 150 4.38 16.94 9.89
C ALA A 150 2.98 17.52 10.10
N TYR A 151 2.67 17.88 11.35
CA TYR A 151 1.39 18.47 11.73
C TYR A 151 1.70 19.80 12.39
N LEU A 152 1.30 20.90 11.76
CA LEU A 152 1.52 22.24 12.31
C LEU A 152 0.26 22.71 13.04
N THR A 153 0.44 23.14 14.29
CA THR A 153 -0.61 23.73 15.12
C THR A 153 -0.20 25.14 15.50
N VAL A 154 -1.10 26.11 15.31
CA VAL A 154 -0.91 27.47 15.79
C VAL A 154 -1.18 27.49 17.30
N THR A 155 -0.15 27.74 18.10
CA THR A 155 -0.26 27.73 19.57
C THR A 155 -0.67 29.09 20.12
N GLY A 156 -0.52 30.16 19.33
CA GLY A 156 -0.92 31.50 19.69
C GLY A 156 -0.22 32.53 18.82
N GLY A 157 -0.12 33.74 19.34
CA GLY A 157 0.70 34.79 18.74
C GLY A 157 0.89 35.94 19.71
N SER A 158 1.70 36.90 19.31
CA SER A 158 1.81 38.20 19.96
C SER A 158 1.63 39.28 18.91
N TYR A 159 1.31 40.47 19.37
CA TYR A 159 1.38 41.66 18.53
C TYR A 159 2.06 42.79 19.28
N GLU A 160 2.75 43.63 18.51
CA GLU A 160 3.43 44.82 19.00
C GLU A 160 3.08 45.97 18.06
N ILE A 161 2.64 47.09 18.63
CA ILE A 161 2.36 48.30 17.89
C ILE A 161 3.56 49.23 18.04
N TRP A 162 4.23 49.55 16.93
CA TRP A 162 5.38 50.45 16.93
C TRP A 162 5.11 51.65 16.02
N GLY A 163 4.67 52.76 16.62
CA GLY A 163 4.25 53.95 15.88
C GLY A 163 3.01 53.67 15.02
N ASN A 164 3.20 53.60 13.70
CA ASN A 164 2.15 53.26 12.71
C ASN A 164 2.34 51.86 12.11
N ASP A 165 3.17 51.01 12.71
CA ASP A 165 3.38 49.64 12.26
C ASP A 165 2.75 48.66 13.27
N LEU A 166 2.05 47.65 12.76
CA LEU A 166 1.54 46.53 13.55
C LEU A 166 2.41 45.31 13.25
N ARG A 167 3.23 44.90 14.19
CA ARG A 167 3.95 43.62 14.10
C ARG A 167 3.06 42.53 14.69
N ILE A 168 2.87 41.45 13.95
CA ILE A 168 2.14 40.26 14.40
C ILE A 168 3.10 39.08 14.32
N GLU A 169 3.32 38.42 15.44
CA GLU A 169 4.05 37.16 15.50
C GLU A 169 3.05 36.04 15.74
N ILE A 170 3.13 34.99 14.92
CA ILE A 170 2.30 33.80 15.03
C ILE A 170 3.21 32.66 15.47
N PHE A 171 2.88 32.04 16.60
CA PHE A 171 3.61 30.91 17.13
C PHE A 171 3.04 29.62 16.56
N ILE A 172 3.89 28.87 15.87
CA ILE A 172 3.54 27.61 15.23
C ILE A 172 4.39 26.51 15.83
N ARG A 173 3.74 25.45 16.30
CA ARG A 173 4.42 24.25 16.80
C ARG A 173 4.21 23.10 15.83
N ASN A 174 5.28 22.40 15.49
CA ASN A 174 5.18 21.13 14.81
C ASN A 174 4.95 20.01 15.83
N VAL A 175 3.75 19.43 15.84
CA VAL A 175 3.42 18.27 16.69
C VAL A 175 3.65 16.93 15.97
N GLY A 176 4.03 16.98 14.69
CA GLY A 176 4.35 15.81 13.88
C GLY A 176 5.74 15.24 14.12
N ALA A 177 5.94 14.00 13.67
CA ALA A 177 7.21 13.28 13.83
C ALA A 177 8.27 13.67 12.80
N SER A 178 7.89 14.38 11.73
CA SER A 178 8.82 14.84 10.69
C SER A 178 8.89 16.37 10.60
N PRO A 179 9.99 16.92 10.03
CA PRO A 179 10.11 18.35 9.77
C PRO A 179 9.06 18.84 8.77
N ALA A 180 8.55 20.05 8.98
CA ALA A 180 7.72 20.76 8.02
C ALA A 180 8.60 21.63 7.12
N LYS A 181 8.48 21.47 5.80
CA LYS A 181 9.27 22.20 4.81
C LYS A 181 8.45 23.31 4.17
N SER A 182 9.11 24.37 3.70
CA SER A 182 8.50 25.44 2.91
C SER A 182 7.25 26.04 3.58
N VAL A 183 7.32 26.22 4.91
CA VAL A 183 6.20 26.71 5.70
C VAL A 183 5.93 28.16 5.34
N HIS A 184 4.69 28.47 4.96
CA HIS A 184 4.21 29.81 4.65
C HIS A 184 2.80 30.00 5.23
N SER A 185 2.50 31.21 5.73
CA SER A 185 1.16 31.56 6.21
C SER A 185 0.48 32.50 5.23
N LYS A 186 -0.81 32.29 4.95
CA LYS A 186 -1.68 33.29 4.34
C LYS A 186 -2.63 33.80 5.40
N THR A 187 -2.53 35.07 5.75
CA THR A 187 -3.26 35.66 6.87
C THR A 187 -4.24 36.74 6.37
N ILE A 188 -5.31 36.96 7.10
CA ILE A 188 -6.33 37.98 6.89
C ILE A 188 -6.63 38.57 8.27
N ALA A 189 -6.37 39.85 8.47
CA ALA A 189 -6.70 40.50 9.74
C ALA A 189 -8.11 41.11 9.62
N THR A 190 -9.04 40.59 10.40
CA THR A 190 -10.40 41.13 10.48
C THR A 190 -10.53 41.95 11.75
N ILE A 191 -10.78 43.24 11.57
CA ILE A 191 -10.94 44.15 12.69
C ILE A 191 -12.44 44.38 12.83
N SER A 192 -13.01 43.93 13.95
CA SER A 192 -14.43 44.17 14.22
C SER A 192 -14.60 45.60 14.71
N LEU A 193 -14.56 46.53 13.77
CA LEU A 193 -15.13 47.86 13.97
C LEU A 193 -16.64 47.77 13.80
N GLN A 194 -17.37 48.74 14.33
CA GLN A 194 -18.83 48.85 14.15
C GLN A 194 -19.26 48.89 12.66
N ASP A 195 -18.30 49.07 11.74
CA ASP A 195 -18.44 49.16 10.27
C ASP A 195 -17.87 47.97 9.46
N ASP A 196 -17.60 46.79 10.06
CA ASP A 196 -17.21 45.54 9.36
C ASP A 196 -16.08 45.67 8.30
N SER A 197 -15.10 46.53 8.56
CA SER A 197 -13.96 46.71 7.65
C SER A 197 -13.01 45.51 7.68
N ARG A 198 -12.74 44.92 6.51
CA ARG A 198 -11.77 43.82 6.34
C ARG A 198 -10.49 44.32 5.71
N ILE A 199 -9.35 43.93 6.27
CA ILE A 199 -8.03 44.21 5.71
C ILE A 199 -7.35 42.86 5.43
N ASP A 200 -7.12 42.56 4.16
CA ASP A 200 -6.43 41.34 3.75
C ASP A 200 -4.91 41.57 3.81
N ILE A 201 -4.18 40.77 4.61
CA ILE A 201 -2.72 40.89 4.72
C ILE A 201 -2.04 39.58 4.40
N THR A 202 -1.55 39.47 3.17
CA THR A 202 -0.76 38.31 2.78
C THR A 202 0.67 38.48 3.25
N THR A 203 1.02 37.90 4.40
CA THR A 203 2.41 37.70 4.80
C THR A 203 3.00 36.54 4.01
N ARG A 204 4.30 36.56 3.70
CA ARG A 204 4.99 35.38 3.14
C ARG A 204 6.21 35.12 4.00
N TRP A 205 6.19 33.99 4.68
CA TRP A 205 7.32 33.45 5.43
C TRP A 205 7.82 32.22 4.69
N CYS A 206 9.13 32.02 4.67
CA CYS A 206 9.77 30.87 4.01
C CYS A 206 10.87 30.35 4.93
N SER A 207 10.53 29.49 5.87
CA SER A 207 11.54 28.69 6.56
C SER A 207 11.00 27.33 6.95
N ASP A 208 11.91 26.38 7.09
CA ASP A 208 11.61 25.02 7.50
C ASP A 208 11.51 24.96 9.03
N ILE A 209 10.52 24.23 9.54
CA ILE A 209 10.34 24.00 10.99
C ILE A 209 10.80 22.57 11.28
N PRO A 210 11.75 22.36 12.23
CA PRO A 210 12.22 21.03 12.56
C PRO A 210 11.12 20.14 13.16
N SER A 211 11.36 18.83 13.22
CA SER A 211 10.44 17.87 13.87
C SER A 211 10.32 18.20 15.36
N GLN A 212 9.10 18.21 15.90
CA GLN A 212 8.85 18.54 17.31
C GLN A 212 9.46 19.88 17.76
N GLY A 213 9.54 20.84 16.85
CA GLY A 213 10.10 22.17 17.10
C GLY A 213 9.04 23.25 17.16
N ASP A 214 9.39 24.33 17.86
CA ASP A 214 8.67 25.59 17.81
C ASP A 214 9.25 26.46 16.69
N GLY A 215 8.36 27.06 15.90
CA GLY A 215 8.67 28.03 14.86
C GLY A 215 7.92 29.32 15.13
N ILE A 216 8.57 30.46 14.90
CA ILE A 216 7.95 31.78 15.01
C ILE A 216 7.81 32.35 13.62
N VAL A 217 6.58 32.58 13.19
CA VAL A 217 6.28 33.26 11.94
C VAL A 217 6.04 34.72 12.23
N MET A 218 6.94 35.57 11.76
CA MET A 218 6.82 37.02 11.92
C MET A 218 6.20 37.63 10.66
N GLY A 219 5.07 38.30 10.84
CA GLY A 219 4.44 39.14 9.84
C GLY A 219 4.51 40.60 10.29
N THR A 220 4.93 41.51 9.42
CA THR A 220 4.77 42.94 9.69
C THR A 220 3.64 43.47 8.83
N LEU A 221 2.62 44.03 9.48
CA LEU A 221 1.64 44.88 8.84
C LEU A 221 2.20 46.30 8.81
N ASN A 222 2.68 46.70 7.65
CA ASN A 222 2.82 48.13 7.37
C ASN A 222 1.45 48.60 6.94
N ALA A 223 0.79 49.37 7.81
CA ALA A 223 -0.42 50.03 7.41
C ALA A 223 -0.04 51.03 6.29
N PRO A 224 -0.73 51.04 5.15
CA PRO A 224 -0.48 52.04 4.12
C PRO A 224 -0.57 53.42 4.78
N ASN A 225 0.32 54.34 4.43
CA ASN A 225 0.48 55.67 5.06
C ASN A 225 -0.71 56.63 4.78
N ASP A 226 -1.91 56.08 4.64
CA ASP A 226 -3.17 56.79 4.51
C ASP A 226 -3.71 57.20 5.89
N GLN A 227 -4.66 58.12 5.92
CA GLN A 227 -5.30 58.53 7.18
C GLN A 227 -6.07 57.38 7.85
N GLY A 228 -6.38 56.30 7.13
CA GLY A 228 -7.04 55.10 7.65
C GLY A 228 -6.16 54.36 8.65
N SER A 229 -4.85 54.24 8.37
CA SER A 229 -3.87 53.63 9.28
C SER A 229 -3.77 54.34 10.63
N LYS A 230 -3.65 55.68 10.65
CA LYS A 230 -3.57 56.45 11.90
C LYS A 230 -4.81 56.26 12.76
N ARG A 231 -6.00 56.27 12.14
CA ARG A 231 -7.26 55.97 12.84
C ARG A 231 -7.28 54.54 13.33
N PHE A 232 -6.83 53.59 12.51
CA PHE A 232 -6.73 52.18 12.89
C PHE A 232 -5.92 51.99 14.18
N PHE A 233 -4.74 52.58 14.31
CA PHE A 233 -3.94 52.48 15.54
C PHE A 233 -4.57 53.20 16.73
N GLU A 234 -5.22 54.35 16.50
CA GLU A 234 -5.97 55.05 17.54
C GLU A 234 -7.18 54.23 18.05
N TYR A 235 -7.80 53.43 17.18
CA TYR A 235 -8.93 52.56 17.51
C TYR A 235 -8.51 51.24 18.15
N VAL A 236 -7.47 50.57 17.63
CA VAL A 236 -6.95 49.32 18.21
C VAL A 236 -6.44 49.54 19.62
N GLY A 237 -5.76 50.66 19.89
CA GLY A 237 -5.34 51.03 21.25
C GLY A 237 -6.50 51.35 22.21
N ARG A 238 -7.74 51.52 21.72
CA ARG A 238 -8.90 52.00 22.50
C ARG A 238 -9.97 50.93 22.80
N ARG A 239 -9.59 49.68 23.03
CA ARG A 239 -10.44 48.55 23.50
C ARG A 239 -11.17 47.73 22.44
N LEU A 240 -10.76 47.81 21.17
CA LEU A 240 -11.37 47.00 20.12
C LEU A 240 -10.60 45.69 19.97
N GLY A 241 -11.28 44.57 20.26
CA GLY A 241 -10.75 43.26 19.95
C GLY A 241 -10.62 43.09 18.44
N PHE A 242 -9.48 42.60 17.97
CA PHE A 242 -9.27 42.23 16.58
C PHE A 242 -9.07 40.72 16.46
N GLY A 243 -9.51 40.19 15.31
CA GLY A 243 -9.36 38.78 14.97
C GLY A 243 -8.36 38.64 13.82
N ILE A 244 -7.50 37.64 13.92
CA ILE A 244 -6.65 37.23 12.81
C ILE A 244 -7.10 35.85 12.38
N GLU A 245 -7.48 35.72 11.11
CA GLU A 245 -7.84 34.46 10.49
C GLU A 245 -6.83 34.14 9.40
N GLY A 246 -6.50 32.88 9.20
CA GLY A 246 -5.53 32.53 8.18
C GLY A 246 -5.42 31.05 7.94
N VAL A 247 -4.53 30.69 7.02
CA VAL A 247 -4.18 29.32 6.69
C VAL A 247 -2.67 29.20 6.72
N VAL A 248 -2.16 28.27 7.52
CA VAL A 248 -0.75 27.85 7.46
C VAL A 248 -0.65 26.75 6.40
N VAL A 249 0.30 26.89 5.49
CA VAL A 249 0.57 25.94 4.41
C VAL A 249 2.00 25.45 4.54
N TRP A 250 2.21 24.14 4.41
CA TRP A 250 3.53 23.53 4.45
C TRP A 250 3.60 22.31 3.55
N ASN A 251 4.82 21.89 3.23
CA ASN A 251 5.08 20.60 2.62
C ASN A 251 5.63 19.63 3.67
N ASP A 252 5.20 18.38 3.65
CA ASP A 252 5.79 17.34 4.50
C ASP A 252 7.06 16.75 3.86
N VAL A 253 7.65 15.74 4.51
CA VAL A 253 8.84 15.03 3.98
C VAL A 253 8.58 14.26 2.68
N PHE A 254 7.32 14.08 2.29
CA PHE A 254 6.90 13.45 1.04
C PHE A 254 6.50 14.48 -0.03
N ASP A 255 6.82 15.76 0.19
CA ASP A 255 6.48 16.89 -0.67
C ASP A 255 4.96 17.03 -0.93
N MET A 256 4.13 16.49 -0.02
CA MET A 256 2.69 16.72 -0.06
C MET A 256 2.36 18.06 0.60
N ARG A 257 1.59 18.88 -0.11
CA ARG A 257 1.09 20.16 0.41
C ARG A 257 -0.04 19.93 1.40
N ASN A 258 0.11 20.49 2.60
CA ASN A 258 -0.85 20.46 3.68
C ASN A 258 -1.26 21.89 4.07
N GLU A 259 -2.49 22.04 4.56
CA GLU A 259 -3.06 23.35 4.93
C GLU A 259 -3.84 23.22 6.24
N GLN A 260 -3.64 24.17 7.16
CA GLN A 260 -4.35 24.22 8.44
C GLN A 260 -4.92 25.63 8.65
N PRO A 261 -6.25 25.80 8.66
CA PRO A 261 -6.85 27.07 9.02
C PRO A 261 -6.67 27.35 10.51
N PHE A 262 -6.54 28.63 10.86
CA PHE A 262 -6.45 29.09 12.23
C PHE A 262 -7.20 30.41 12.42
N ARG A 263 -7.62 30.66 13.66
CA ARG A 263 -8.18 31.94 14.11
C ARG A 263 -7.61 32.29 15.46
N LEU A 264 -7.00 33.46 15.52
CA LEU A 264 -6.51 34.08 16.72
C LEU A 264 -7.40 35.27 17.06
N THR A 265 -7.67 35.47 18.34
CA THR A 265 -8.36 36.67 18.83
C THR A 265 -7.47 37.38 19.84
N SER A 266 -7.40 38.70 19.77
CA SER A 266 -6.70 39.49 20.77
C SER A 266 -7.51 39.53 22.05
N ASP A 267 -6.93 39.05 23.16
CA ASP A 267 -7.42 39.35 24.50
C ASP A 267 -6.67 40.61 24.96
N TYR A 268 -7.39 41.70 25.15
CA TYR A 268 -6.78 42.97 25.58
C TYR A 268 -6.63 42.99 27.10
N GLU A 269 -5.39 42.88 27.59
CA GLU A 269 -5.02 43.14 28.98
C GLU A 269 -4.10 44.37 29.00
N ARG A 270 -4.44 45.39 29.78
CA ARG A 270 -3.70 46.66 29.84
C ARG A 270 -2.52 46.53 30.80
N THR A 271 -1.30 46.69 30.32
CA THR A 271 -0.09 46.87 31.13
C THR A 271 0.11 48.34 31.51
N GLU A 272 0.55 48.65 32.72
CA GLU A 272 0.68 50.03 33.23
C GLU A 272 1.84 50.83 32.58
N GLU A 273 2.73 50.18 31.81
CA GLU A 273 3.99 50.76 31.34
C GLU A 273 3.94 51.48 29.97
N GLY A 274 2.76 51.66 29.36
CA GLY A 274 2.60 52.50 28.16
C GLY A 274 3.14 51.89 26.85
N ILE A 275 3.56 50.63 26.88
CA ILE A 275 3.78 49.78 25.71
C ILE A 275 2.65 48.74 25.69
N ASP A 276 1.78 48.81 24.68
CA ASP A 276 0.67 47.87 24.51
C ASP A 276 1.20 46.58 23.86
N ILE A 277 1.62 45.62 24.69
CA ILE A 277 1.94 44.25 24.26
C ILE A 277 0.72 43.38 24.56
N GLY A 278 0.17 42.74 23.53
CA GLY A 278 -0.95 41.82 23.71
C GLY A 278 -0.64 40.40 23.25
N ALA A 279 -1.24 39.43 23.94
CA ALA A 279 -1.22 38.04 23.54
C ALA A 279 -2.42 37.74 22.63
N LEU A 280 -2.17 36.99 21.56
CA LEU A 280 -3.19 36.41 20.71
C LEU A 280 -3.44 34.98 21.17
N ARG A 281 -4.67 34.69 21.59
CA ARG A 281 -5.04 33.33 21.98
C ARG A 281 -5.70 32.62 20.80
N PRO A 282 -5.37 31.33 20.57
CA PRO A 282 -6.09 30.53 19.60
C PRO A 282 -7.53 30.35 20.09
N ARG A 283 -8.49 30.70 19.23
CA ARG A 283 -9.89 30.39 19.47
C ARG A 283 -10.22 29.13 18.69
N VAL A 284 -10.63 28.08 19.39
CA VAL A 284 -11.04 26.81 18.77
C VAL A 284 -12.24 27.12 17.87
N ILE A 285 -12.06 27.00 16.55
CA ILE A 285 -13.14 27.18 15.58
C ILE A 285 -13.91 25.87 15.54
N GLY A 286 -14.85 25.69 16.47
CA GLY A 286 -15.74 24.53 16.53
C GLY A 286 -15.13 23.31 17.21
N ASP A 287 -15.89 22.66 18.09
CA ASP A 287 -15.55 21.43 18.82
C ASP A 287 -15.48 20.17 17.92
N GLU A 288 -15.20 20.32 16.63
CA GLU A 288 -15.13 19.25 15.63
C GLU A 288 -13.75 19.23 14.95
N VAL A 289 -12.70 19.08 15.74
CA VAL A 289 -11.42 18.61 15.20
C VAL A 289 -11.54 17.09 15.10
N ALA A 290 -12.02 16.61 13.95
CA ALA A 290 -11.89 15.21 13.58
C ALA A 290 -10.40 14.88 13.44
N ILE A 291 -9.86 14.20 14.45
CA ILE A 291 -8.55 13.52 14.39
C ILE A 291 -8.66 12.33 13.45
#